data_AF-A0AAW3RDD1-F1
#
_entry.id   AF-A0AAW3RDD1-F1
#
_cell.length_a   1.000
_cell.length_b   1.000
_cell.length_c   1.000
_cell.angle_alpha   90.00
_cell.angle_beta   90.00
_cell.angle_gamma   90.00
#
_symmetry.space_group_name_H-M   'P 1'
#
loop_
_entity.id
_entity.type
_entity.pdbx_description
1 polymer ?
#
loop_
_entity_poly.entity_id
_entity_poly.type
_entity_poly.pdbx_seq_one_letter_code
_entity_poly.pdbx_strand_id
1 'polypeptide(L)'
;MKWCYKIFQITVLTIAAALLGWMIVANWQVNLKLHLAISAWIGAGLFVLFIGATIGLGSWWLSRHQTSWLVAALMGLAILKFPLVAGLKIDPTSDFWNYHTLAAFSAQGFTWTQLLHHGIVGNYVVFPHALNIANGYSLVAAFGGANFFVSQLINIGCTLVDMVLIYWLVARWLSRQLGIMAALIFTGFQLIGCTARS
;
A
#
# COMPACT_ATOMS: atom_id res chain seq x y z
N MET A 1 7.70 -32.51 3.26
CA MET A 1 7.16 -31.27 2.65
C MET A 1 6.00 -30.63 3.41
N LYS A 2 4.99 -31.39 3.89
CA LYS A 2 3.85 -30.77 4.57
C LYS A 2 4.14 -30.12 5.95
N TRP A 3 5.25 -30.49 6.57
CA TRP A 3 5.60 -30.02 7.92
C TRP A 3 6.40 -28.69 7.88
N CYS A 4 7.26 -28.53 6.87
CA CYS A 4 8.05 -27.31 6.66
C CYS A 4 7.18 -26.07 6.39
N TYR A 5 6.07 -26.22 5.64
CA TYR A 5 5.17 -25.08 5.41
C TYR A 5 4.45 -24.64 6.69
N LYS A 6 4.10 -25.58 7.58
CA LYS A 6 3.41 -25.27 8.84
C LYS A 6 4.34 -24.53 9.78
N ILE A 7 5.60 -24.97 9.87
CA ILE A 7 6.62 -24.29 10.68
C ILE A 7 6.85 -22.88 10.16
N PHE A 8 7.03 -22.73 8.85
CA PHE A 8 7.20 -21.41 8.24
C PHE A 8 6.01 -20.47 8.52
N GLN A 9 4.77 -20.96 8.36
CA GLN A 9 3.57 -20.21 8.69
C GLN A 9 3.52 -19.80 10.16
N ILE A 10 3.82 -20.71 11.09
CA ILE A 10 3.83 -20.42 12.52
C ILE A 10 4.87 -19.33 12.82
N THR A 11 6.09 -19.44 12.30
CA THR A 11 7.14 -18.45 12.51
C THR A 11 6.73 -17.07 11.99
N VAL A 12 6.18 -16.98 10.77
CA VAL A 12 5.71 -15.71 10.20
C VAL A 12 4.59 -15.12 11.04
N LEU A 13 3.62 -15.92 11.48
CA LEU A 13 2.52 -15.47 12.33
C LEU A 13 2.99 -15.00 13.70
N THR A 14 3.95 -15.69 14.31
CA THR A 14 4.53 -15.30 15.60
C THR A 14 5.29 -13.97 15.48
N ILE A 15 6.09 -13.79 14.43
CA ILE A 15 6.81 -12.53 14.18
C ILE A 15 5.80 -11.39 13.96
N ALA A 16 4.77 -11.61 13.14
CA ALA A 16 3.73 -10.61 12.90
C ALA A 16 2.99 -10.24 14.19
N ALA A 17 2.64 -11.22 15.04
CA ALA A 17 2.01 -10.98 16.33
C ALA A 17 2.91 -10.18 17.29
N ALA A 18 4.21 -10.50 17.33
CA ALA A 18 5.17 -9.77 18.15
C ALA A 18 5.34 -8.31 17.69
N LEU A 19 5.45 -8.08 16.37
CA LEU A 19 5.52 -6.74 15.79
C LEU A 19 4.24 -5.94 16.05
N LEU A 20 3.07 -6.57 15.91
CA LEU A 20 1.79 -5.93 16.22
C LEU A 20 1.73 -5.51 17.69
N GLY A 21 2.11 -6.40 18.61
CA GLY A 21 2.19 -6.09 20.04
C GLY A 21 3.13 -4.92 20.33
N TRP A 22 4.30 -4.90 19.68
CA TRP A 22 5.25 -3.79 19.80
C TRP A 22 4.65 -2.47 19.31
N MET A 23 3.98 -2.47 18.15
CA MET A 23 3.33 -1.26 17.61
C MET A 23 2.22 -0.73 18.53
N ILE A 24 1.44 -1.63 19.15
CA ILE A 24 0.41 -1.24 20.12
C ILE A 24 1.05 -0.55 21.33
N VAL A 25 2.13 -1.13 21.90
CA VAL A 25 2.83 -0.55 23.05
C VAL A 25 3.46 0.79 22.69
N ALA A 26 4.12 0.90 21.53
CA ALA A 26 4.72 2.14 21.06
C ALA A 26 3.66 3.24 20.88
N ASN A 27 2.52 2.90 20.26
CA ASN A 27 1.42 3.82 20.08
C ASN A 27 0.77 4.23 21.42
N TRP A 28 0.69 3.32 22.38
CA TRP A 28 0.21 3.60 23.73
C TRP A 28 1.12 4.59 24.47
N GLN A 29 2.45 4.40 24.37
CA GLN A 29 3.43 5.33 24.97
C GLN A 29 3.38 6.73 24.35
N VAL A 30 3.09 6.84 23.05
CA VAL A 30 2.90 8.13 22.37
C VAL A 30 1.57 8.79 22.79
N ASN A 31 0.48 8.02 22.84
CA ASN A 31 -0.84 8.54 23.22
C ASN A 31 -0.92 8.92 24.71
N LEU A 32 -0.17 8.29 25.62
CA LEU A 32 -0.11 8.72 27.02
C LEU A 32 0.43 10.15 27.19
N LYS A 33 1.19 10.67 26.21
CA LYS A 33 1.69 12.06 26.20
C LYS A 33 0.69 13.05 25.59
N LEU A 34 -0.29 12.54 24.84
CA LEU A 34 -1.35 13.32 24.22
C LEU A 34 -2.60 13.15 25.07
N HIS A 35 -2.99 14.15 25.86
CA HIS A 35 -4.21 14.09 26.68
C HIS A 35 -5.49 14.08 25.80
N LEU A 36 -5.73 12.98 25.08
CA LEU A 36 -6.89 12.79 24.25
C LEU A 36 -8.13 12.59 25.11
N ALA A 37 -9.20 13.32 24.78
CA ALA A 37 -10.49 13.17 25.41
C ALA A 37 -11.02 11.73 25.25
N ILE A 38 -11.72 11.23 26.27
CA ILE A 38 -12.35 9.89 26.26
C ILE A 38 -13.28 9.70 25.04
N SER A 39 -13.92 10.78 24.57
CA SER A 39 -14.74 10.78 23.35
C SER A 39 -13.95 10.41 22.08
N ALA A 40 -12.67 10.77 22.00
CA ALA A 40 -11.81 10.40 20.87
C ALA A 40 -11.51 8.89 20.87
N TRP A 41 -11.32 8.29 22.04
CA TRP A 41 -11.13 6.84 22.18
C TRP A 41 -12.38 6.04 21.82
N ILE A 42 -13.55 6.50 22.27
CA ILE A 42 -14.84 5.90 21.92
C ILE A 42 -15.07 6.02 20.40
N GLY A 43 -14.80 7.19 19.82
CA GLY A 43 -14.91 7.42 18.38
C GLY A 43 -13.99 6.51 17.56
N ALA A 44 -12.72 6.38 17.96
CA ALA A 44 -11.77 5.48 17.31
C ALA A 44 -12.19 4.01 17.44
N GLY A 45 -12.67 3.58 18.61
CA GLY A 45 -13.17 2.23 18.84
C GLY A 45 -14.35 1.89 17.94
N LEU A 46 -15.34 2.79 17.86
CA LEU A 46 -16.50 2.63 16.98
C LEU A 46 -16.10 2.60 15.50
N PHE A 47 -15.14 3.44 15.10
CA PHE A 47 -14.63 3.45 13.73
C PHE A 47 -13.94 2.12 13.37
N VAL A 48 -13.10 1.59 14.25
CA VAL A 48 -12.44 0.28 14.05
C VAL A 48 -13.47 -0.84 13.95
N LEU A 49 -14.50 -0.83 14.81
CA LEU A 49 -15.58 -1.81 14.74
C LEU A 49 -16.37 -1.70 13.43
N PHE A 50 -16.67 -0.49 12.98
CA PHE A 50 -17.37 -0.24 11.71
C PHE A 50 -16.56 -0.74 10.51
N ILE A 51 -15.27 -0.40 10.44
CA ILE A 51 -14.38 -0.87 9.37
C ILE A 51 -14.20 -2.39 9.43
N GLY A 52 -14.03 -2.96 10.62
CA GLY A 52 -13.92 -4.41 10.81
C GLY A 52 -15.19 -5.14 10.36
N ALA A 53 -16.37 -4.61 10.71
CA ALA A 53 -17.66 -5.18 10.30
C ALA A 53 -17.88 -5.10 8.80
N THR A 54 -17.58 -3.95 8.17
CA THR A 54 -17.72 -3.79 6.72
C THR A 54 -16.78 -4.71 5.94
N ILE A 55 -15.52 -4.84 6.37
CA ILE A 55 -14.57 -5.80 5.77
C ILE A 55 -15.04 -7.24 5.99
N GLY A 56 -15.47 -7.60 7.20
CA GLY A 56 -15.92 -8.95 7.53
C GLY A 56 -17.15 -9.39 6.73
N LEU A 57 -18.19 -8.55 6.73
CA LEU A 57 -19.42 -8.78 5.98
C LEU A 57 -19.18 -8.74 4.47
N GLY A 58 -18.39 -7.77 3.98
CA GLY A 58 -18.02 -7.66 2.58
C GLY A 58 -17.24 -8.89 2.09
N SER A 59 -16.30 -9.38 2.89
CA SER A 59 -15.53 -10.59 2.57
C SER A 59 -16.39 -11.84 2.57
N TRP A 60 -17.29 -11.99 3.55
CA TRP A 60 -18.23 -13.09 3.60
C TRP A 60 -19.16 -13.09 2.38
N TRP A 61 -19.73 -11.95 2.03
CA TRP A 61 -20.58 -11.80 0.86
C TRP A 61 -19.82 -12.11 -0.44
N LEU A 62 -18.64 -11.50 -0.65
CA LEU A 62 -17.80 -11.73 -1.83
C LEU A 62 -17.33 -13.18 -1.96
N SER A 63 -17.11 -13.87 -0.83
CA SER A 63 -16.68 -15.28 -0.84
C SER A 63 -17.75 -16.24 -1.40
N ARG A 64 -19.03 -15.86 -1.31
CA ARG A 64 -20.17 -16.66 -1.80
C ARG A 64 -20.50 -16.39 -3.26
N HIS A 65 -20.01 -15.28 -3.81
CA HIS A 65 -20.22 -14.92 -5.21
C HIS A 65 -19.11 -15.43 -6.12
N GLN A 66 -19.32 -15.31 -7.43
CA GLN A 66 -18.32 -15.70 -8.42
C GLN A 66 -17.07 -14.80 -8.38
N THR A 67 -15.96 -15.31 -8.91
CA THR A 67 -14.67 -14.59 -8.95
C THR A 67 -14.76 -13.25 -9.70
N SER A 68 -15.68 -13.12 -10.66
CA SER A 68 -15.94 -11.86 -11.37
C SER A 68 -16.34 -10.72 -10.43
N TRP A 69 -17.17 -11.00 -9.42
CA TRP A 69 -17.56 -10.01 -8.40
C TRP A 69 -16.38 -9.59 -7.52
N LEU A 70 -15.47 -10.50 -7.21
CA LEU A 70 -14.25 -10.18 -6.49
C LEU A 70 -13.35 -9.25 -7.31
N VAL A 71 -13.13 -9.58 -8.58
CA VAL A 71 -12.33 -8.74 -9.49
C VAL A 71 -12.97 -7.37 -9.66
N ALA A 72 -14.28 -7.30 -9.85
CA ALA A 72 -15.02 -6.05 -9.95
C ALA A 72 -14.92 -5.20 -8.67
N ALA A 73 -15.00 -5.83 -7.48
CA ALA A 73 -14.85 -5.12 -6.21
C ALA A 73 -13.43 -4.57 -6.01
N LEU A 74 -12.40 -5.36 -6.28
CA LEU A 74 -11.00 -4.92 -6.17
C LEU A 74 -10.68 -3.82 -7.20
N MET A 75 -11.13 -3.97 -8.45
CA MET A 75 -11.00 -2.92 -9.46
C MET A 75 -11.77 -1.66 -9.07
N GLY A 76 -12.99 -1.78 -8.57
CA GLY A 76 -13.79 -0.64 -8.12
C GLY A 76 -13.09 0.14 -7.00
N LEU A 77 -12.51 -0.57 -6.02
CA LEU A 77 -11.73 0.05 -4.94
C LEU A 77 -10.43 0.69 -5.44
N ALA A 78 -9.73 0.06 -6.39
CA ALA A 78 -8.57 0.66 -7.02
C ALA A 78 -8.95 1.93 -7.81
N ILE A 79 -10.08 1.89 -8.52
CA ILE A 79 -10.57 3.01 -9.32
C ILE A 79 -11.03 4.16 -8.42
N LEU A 80 -11.57 3.88 -7.23
CA LEU A 80 -11.97 4.92 -6.27
C LEU A 80 -10.80 5.84 -5.88
N LYS A 81 -9.54 5.40 -6.05
CA LYS A 81 -8.38 6.26 -5.87
C LYS A 81 -8.27 7.38 -6.91
N PHE A 82 -8.81 7.22 -8.12
CA PHE A 82 -8.76 8.25 -9.17
C PHE A 82 -9.41 9.58 -8.77
N PRO A 83 -10.69 9.62 -8.34
CA PRO A 83 -11.31 10.87 -7.93
C PRO A 83 -10.64 11.47 -6.69
N LEU A 84 -10.06 10.64 -5.81
CA LEU A 84 -9.29 11.13 -4.66
C LEU A 84 -8.00 11.81 -5.12
N VAL A 85 -7.22 11.19 -6.01
CA VAL A 85 -5.98 11.78 -6.54
C VAL A 85 -6.27 13.03 -7.37
N ALA A 86 -7.30 13.00 -8.22
CA ALA A 86 -7.69 14.14 -9.05
C ALA A 86 -8.30 15.29 -8.25
N GLY A 87 -9.14 14.98 -7.26
CA GLY A 87 -9.86 15.96 -6.46
C GLY A 87 -9.02 16.59 -5.36
N LEU A 88 -8.15 15.81 -4.69
CA LEU A 88 -7.31 16.29 -3.59
C LEU A 88 -6.00 16.92 -4.07
N LYS A 89 -5.71 16.91 -5.38
CA LYS A 89 -4.47 17.44 -5.98
C LYS A 89 -3.24 17.09 -5.13
N ILE A 90 -3.09 15.80 -4.81
CA ILE A 90 -2.07 15.34 -3.88
C ILE A 90 -0.69 15.62 -4.48
N ASP A 91 0.02 16.58 -3.89
CA ASP A 91 1.38 16.89 -4.28
C ASP A 91 2.34 15.76 -3.84
N PRO A 92 3.41 15.50 -4.61
CA PRO A 92 4.34 14.43 -4.32
C PRO A 92 5.19 14.82 -3.11
N THR A 93 5.14 14.04 -2.03
CA THR A 93 5.93 14.30 -0.82
C THR A 93 7.03 13.27 -0.62
N SER A 94 8.17 13.71 -0.09
CA SER A 94 9.28 12.85 0.36
C SER A 94 9.77 11.90 -0.74
N ASP A 95 9.71 10.58 -0.52
CA ASP A 95 10.30 9.58 -1.40
C ASP A 95 9.62 9.53 -2.78
N PHE A 96 8.31 9.77 -2.83
CA PHE A 96 7.56 9.72 -4.10
C PHE A 96 7.99 10.82 -5.07
N TRP A 97 8.32 12.01 -4.56
CA TRP A 97 8.92 13.09 -5.37
C TRP A 97 10.24 12.66 -5.99
N ASN A 98 11.10 12.00 -5.21
CA ASN A 98 12.41 11.56 -5.66
C ASN A 98 12.30 10.46 -6.72
N TYR A 99 11.41 9.48 -6.53
CA TYR A 99 11.15 8.44 -7.53
C TYR A 99 10.65 9.03 -8.85
N HIS A 100 9.70 9.97 -8.78
CA HIS A 100 9.18 10.64 -9.96
C HIS A 100 10.24 11.47 -10.69
N THR A 101 10.99 12.29 -9.96
CA THR A 101 11.98 13.20 -10.54
C THR A 101 13.13 12.42 -11.19
N LEU A 102 13.63 11.40 -10.51
CA LEU A 102 14.67 10.51 -11.06
C LEU A 102 14.16 9.74 -12.28
N ALA A 103 12.89 9.30 -12.26
CA ALA A 103 12.27 8.65 -13.40
C ALA A 103 12.13 9.58 -14.60
N ALA A 104 11.77 10.85 -14.39
CA ALA A 104 11.67 11.85 -15.46
C ALA A 104 13.04 12.13 -16.11
N PHE A 105 14.10 12.28 -15.32
CA PHE A 105 15.45 12.46 -15.86
C PHE A 105 15.94 11.22 -16.61
N SER A 106 15.69 10.02 -16.07
CA SER A 106 16.01 8.77 -16.75
C SER A 106 15.25 8.64 -18.08
N ALA A 107 13.97 9.00 -18.12
CA ALA A 107 13.16 8.99 -19.33
C ALA A 107 13.63 10.02 -20.39
N GLN A 108 14.30 11.10 -19.95
CA GLN A 108 14.95 12.09 -20.84
C GLN A 108 16.33 11.64 -21.35
N GLY A 109 16.78 10.43 -20.97
CA GLY A 109 18.04 9.84 -21.46
C GLY A 109 19.24 10.06 -20.56
N PHE A 110 19.08 10.63 -19.36
CA PHE A 110 20.17 10.71 -18.40
C PHE A 110 20.46 9.33 -17.77
N THR A 111 21.72 8.93 -17.81
CA THR A 111 22.20 7.73 -17.12
C THR A 111 22.36 7.98 -15.62
N TRP A 112 22.28 6.91 -14.81
CA TRP A 112 22.48 7.00 -13.36
C TRP A 112 23.86 7.57 -12.98
N THR A 113 24.89 7.28 -13.78
CA THR A 113 26.24 7.83 -13.61
C THR A 113 26.27 9.34 -13.87
N GLN A 114 25.62 9.82 -14.94
CA GLN A 114 25.49 11.26 -15.19
C GLN A 114 24.75 11.96 -14.05
N LEU A 115 23.62 11.43 -13.60
CA LEU A 115 22.85 12.00 -12.49
C LEU A 115 23.65 12.02 -11.18
N LEU A 116 24.52 11.04 -10.97
CA LEU A 116 25.43 11.01 -9.82
C LEU A 116 26.49 12.11 -9.93
N HIS A 117 27.13 12.28 -11.09
CA HIS A 117 28.13 13.33 -11.32
C HIS A 117 27.54 14.74 -11.20
N HIS A 118 26.27 14.92 -11.54
CA HIS A 118 25.54 16.18 -11.37
C HIS A 118 25.03 16.40 -9.92
N GLY A 119 25.28 15.47 -9.00
CA GLY A 119 24.84 15.57 -7.59
C GLY A 119 23.33 15.38 -7.40
N ILE A 120 22.60 14.92 -8.42
CA ILE A 120 21.13 14.79 -8.42
C ILE A 120 20.69 13.53 -7.67
N VAL A 121 21.48 12.44 -7.74
CA VAL A 121 21.17 11.17 -7.07
C VAL A 121 21.39 11.25 -5.55
N GLY A 122 22.30 12.11 -5.08
CA GLY A 122 22.60 12.27 -3.64
C GLY A 122 22.85 10.93 -2.93
N ASN A 123 22.22 10.73 -1.77
CA ASN A 123 22.34 9.49 -0.98
C ASN A 123 21.59 8.28 -1.57
N TYR A 124 20.80 8.43 -2.65
CA TYR A 124 20.03 7.32 -3.22
C TYR A 124 20.92 6.26 -3.89
N VAL A 125 22.21 6.54 -4.11
CA VAL A 125 23.20 5.52 -4.51
C VAL A 125 23.35 4.43 -3.44
N VAL A 126 23.19 4.77 -2.16
CA VAL A 126 23.28 3.84 -1.02
C VAL A 126 21.95 3.09 -0.80
N PHE A 127 20.87 3.55 -1.47
CA PHE A 127 19.53 2.98 -1.38
C PHE A 127 19.09 2.46 -2.77
N PRO A 128 19.64 1.31 -3.23
CA PRO A 128 19.40 0.81 -4.59
C PRO A 128 17.92 0.52 -4.88
N HIS A 129 17.10 0.32 -3.84
CA HIS A 129 15.65 0.18 -4.00
C HIS A 129 15.00 1.44 -4.62
N ALA A 130 15.49 2.64 -4.26
CA ALA A 130 14.98 3.90 -4.80
C ALA A 130 15.23 4.01 -6.32
N LEU A 131 16.41 3.59 -6.78
CA LEU A 131 16.77 3.58 -8.19
C LEU A 131 15.97 2.54 -8.97
N ASN A 132 15.72 1.36 -8.38
CA ASN A 132 14.89 0.33 -9.00
C ASN A 132 13.43 0.78 -9.17
N ILE A 133 12.88 1.46 -8.17
CA ILE A 133 11.54 2.05 -8.27
C ILE A 133 11.52 3.13 -9.35
N ALA A 134 12.52 4.01 -9.38
CA ALA A 134 12.65 5.06 -10.39
C ALA A 134 12.80 4.48 -11.82
N ASN A 135 13.51 3.36 -12.01
CA ASN A 135 13.57 2.64 -13.29
C ASN A 135 12.19 2.11 -13.72
N GLY A 136 11.40 1.58 -12.78
CA GLY A 136 10.04 1.16 -13.09
C GLY A 136 9.16 2.34 -13.52
N TYR A 137 9.33 3.48 -12.86
CA TYR A 137 8.59 4.70 -13.16
C TYR A 137 9.08 5.35 -14.47
N SER A 138 10.36 5.24 -14.82
CA SER A 138 10.93 5.85 -16.03
C SER A 138 10.40 5.21 -17.31
N LEU A 139 10.17 3.90 -17.30
CA LEU A 139 9.56 3.20 -18.43
C LEU A 139 8.18 3.78 -18.75
N VAL A 140 7.36 4.04 -17.73
CA VAL A 140 6.02 4.60 -17.92
C VAL A 140 6.08 6.10 -18.23
N ALA A 141 7.01 6.84 -17.61
CA ALA A 141 7.24 8.25 -17.93
C ALA A 141 7.71 8.47 -19.37
N ALA A 142 8.43 7.51 -19.97
CA ALA A 142 8.82 7.55 -21.38
C ALA A 142 7.62 7.51 -22.33
N PHE A 143 6.52 6.85 -21.95
CA PHE A 143 5.29 6.78 -22.76
C PHE A 143 4.23 7.82 -22.37
N GLY A 144 4.11 8.15 -21.08
CA GLY A 144 3.07 9.02 -20.53
C GLY A 144 3.52 10.44 -20.21
N GLY A 145 4.82 10.74 -20.29
CA GLY A 145 5.41 12.02 -19.90
C GLY A 145 5.66 12.15 -18.40
N ALA A 146 6.30 13.25 -18.00
CA ALA A 146 6.72 13.53 -16.63
C ALA A 146 5.62 14.14 -15.73
N ASN A 147 4.36 13.73 -15.92
CA ASN A 147 3.24 14.23 -15.12
C ASN A 147 3.04 13.36 -13.86
N PHE A 148 2.79 13.98 -12.70
CA PHE A 148 2.52 13.22 -11.47
C PHE A 148 1.31 12.30 -11.56
N PHE A 149 0.31 12.68 -12.36
CA PHE A 149 -0.84 11.84 -12.64
C PHE A 149 -0.40 10.47 -13.20
N VAL A 150 0.59 10.44 -14.09
CA VAL A 150 1.12 9.20 -14.69
C VAL A 150 1.77 8.32 -13.64
N SER A 151 2.54 8.90 -12.72
CA SER A 151 3.13 8.15 -11.60
C SER A 151 2.08 7.62 -10.62
N GLN A 152 0.94 8.31 -10.48
CA GLN A 152 -0.19 7.82 -9.69
C GLN A 152 -0.92 6.66 -10.38
N LEU A 153 -0.94 6.60 -11.71
CA LEU A 153 -1.45 5.42 -12.44
C LEU A 153 -0.67 4.17 -12.09
N ILE A 154 0.66 4.28 -12.03
CA ILE A 154 1.56 3.19 -11.65
C ILE A 154 1.26 2.74 -10.23
N ASN A 155 1.15 3.69 -9.30
CA ASN A 155 0.85 3.39 -7.90
C ASN A 155 -0.51 2.67 -7.75
N ILE A 156 -1.55 3.12 -8.45
CA ILE A 156 -2.87 2.46 -8.47
C ILE A 156 -2.76 1.05 -9.08
N GLY A 157 -2.03 0.90 -10.18
CA GLY A 157 -1.77 -0.38 -10.82
C GLY A 157 -1.02 -1.37 -9.92
N CYS A 158 0.05 -0.93 -9.27
CA CYS A 158 0.79 -1.73 -8.29
C CYS A 158 -0.11 -2.12 -7.12
N THR A 159 -0.94 -1.19 -6.61
CA THR A 159 -1.92 -1.51 -5.55
C THR A 159 -2.85 -2.65 -6.00
N LEU A 160 -3.38 -2.60 -7.24
CA LEU A 160 -4.26 -3.65 -7.75
C LEU A 160 -3.54 -5.01 -7.85
N VAL A 161 -2.30 -5.01 -8.34
CA VAL A 161 -1.46 -6.21 -8.40
C VAL A 161 -1.22 -6.77 -7.00
N ASP A 162 -0.88 -5.92 -6.03
CA ASP A 162 -0.68 -6.32 -4.64
C ASP A 162 -1.94 -6.93 -4.03
N MET A 163 -3.11 -6.32 -4.24
CA MET A 163 -4.39 -6.89 -3.78
C MET A 163 -4.62 -8.30 -4.31
N VAL A 164 -4.37 -8.52 -5.61
CA VAL A 164 -4.56 -9.82 -6.26
C VAL A 164 -3.54 -10.84 -5.75
N LEU A 165 -2.28 -10.45 -5.59
CA LEU A 165 -1.22 -11.30 -5.08
C LEU A 165 -1.46 -11.69 -3.62
N ILE A 166 -1.86 -10.73 -2.76
CA ILE A 166 -2.20 -10.99 -1.36
C ILE A 166 -3.41 -11.93 -1.29
N TYR A 167 -4.46 -11.67 -2.06
CA TYR A 167 -5.62 -12.56 -2.14
C TYR A 167 -5.17 -13.98 -2.53
N TRP A 168 -4.41 -14.11 -3.62
CA TRP A 168 -3.99 -15.41 -4.15
C TRP A 168 -3.11 -16.17 -3.16
N LEU A 169 -2.15 -15.47 -2.54
CA LEU A 169 -1.26 -16.04 -1.55
C LEU A 169 -2.08 -16.55 -0.35
N VAL A 170 -2.88 -15.70 0.26
CA VAL A 170 -3.63 -16.07 1.48
C VAL A 170 -4.70 -17.12 1.19
N ALA A 171 -5.42 -17.01 0.07
CA ALA A 171 -6.43 -18.00 -0.32
C ALA A 171 -5.83 -19.37 -0.63
N ARG A 172 -4.58 -19.42 -1.12
CA ARG A 172 -3.86 -20.68 -1.35
C ARG A 172 -3.55 -21.44 -0.06
N TRP A 173 -3.25 -20.72 1.01
CA TRP A 173 -2.77 -21.31 2.27
C TRP A 173 -3.85 -21.45 3.34
N LEU A 174 -4.89 -20.61 3.32
CA LEU A 174 -5.93 -20.54 4.34
C LEU A 174 -7.31 -20.84 3.71
N SER A 175 -8.09 -19.79 3.45
CA SER A 175 -9.41 -19.90 2.85
C SER A 175 -9.68 -18.72 1.92
N ARG A 176 -10.62 -18.91 0.99
CA ARG A 176 -11.05 -17.85 0.07
C ARG A 176 -11.49 -16.59 0.80
N GLN A 177 -12.29 -16.75 1.86
CA GLN A 177 -12.77 -15.62 2.66
C GLN A 177 -11.60 -14.87 3.33
N LEU A 178 -10.64 -15.59 3.91
CA LEU A 178 -9.47 -14.97 4.56
C LEU A 178 -8.57 -14.25 3.54
N GLY A 179 -8.45 -14.79 2.32
CA GLY A 179 -7.75 -14.09 1.24
C GLY A 179 -8.42 -12.80 0.83
N ILE A 180 -9.75 -12.78 0.74
CA ILE A 180 -10.52 -11.57 0.44
C ILE A 180 -10.37 -10.56 1.59
N MET A 181 -10.46 -11.01 2.84
CA MET A 181 -10.25 -10.15 4.01
C MET A 181 -8.87 -9.50 3.97
N ALA A 182 -7.81 -10.27 3.70
CA ALA A 182 -6.44 -9.75 3.65
C ALA A 182 -6.27 -8.68 2.55
N ALA A 183 -6.82 -8.92 1.35
CA ALA A 183 -6.79 -7.95 0.26
C ALA A 183 -7.58 -6.66 0.59
N LEU A 184 -8.76 -6.79 1.21
CA LEU A 184 -9.58 -5.64 1.61
C LEU A 184 -8.93 -4.83 2.75
N ILE A 185 -8.32 -5.49 3.73
CA ILE A 185 -7.56 -4.82 4.81
C ILE A 185 -6.42 -4.01 4.21
N PHE A 186 -5.60 -4.63 3.35
CA PHE A 186 -4.48 -3.95 2.68
C PHE A 186 -4.95 -2.71 1.91
N THR A 187 -6.04 -2.86 1.15
CA THR A 187 -6.64 -1.76 0.38
C THR A 187 -7.18 -0.64 1.27
N GLY A 188 -7.84 -0.99 2.37
CA GLY A 188 -8.38 -0.03 3.33
C GLY A 188 -7.28 0.82 3.96
N PHE A 189 -6.16 0.22 4.36
CA PHE A 189 -5.00 0.96 4.86
C PHE A 189 -4.45 1.93 3.82
N GLN A 190 -4.35 1.51 2.56
CA GLN A 190 -3.76 2.35 1.51
C GLN A 190 -4.67 3.49 1.05
N LEU A 191 -6.00 3.33 1.16
CA LEU A 191 -6.96 4.43 0.95
C LEU A 191 -6.88 5.48 2.07
N ILE A 192 -6.81 5.05 3.34
CA ILE A 192 -6.68 5.95 4.49
C ILE A 192 -5.32 6.68 4.47
N GLY A 193 -4.25 6.00 4.08
CA GLY A 193 -2.91 6.58 3.96
C GLY A 193 -2.83 7.69 2.91
N CYS A 194 -3.62 7.63 1.83
CA CYS A 194 -3.71 8.71 0.84
C CYS A 194 -4.42 9.96 1.37
N THR A 195 -5.36 9.83 2.32
CA THR A 195 -6.09 10.97 2.90
C THR A 195 -5.37 11.63 4.08
N ALA A 196 -4.38 10.98 4.68
CA ALA A 196 -3.68 11.48 5.87
C ALA A 196 -2.40 12.28 5.57
N ARG A 197 -2.08 12.53 4.29
CA ARG A 197 -0.89 13.30 3.83
C ARG A 197 -1.26 14.49 2.94
N SER A 198 -2.43 15.09 3.16
CA SER A 198 -2.79 16.42 2.62
C SER A 198 -2.62 17.48 3.70
#